data_AF-V6RYC9-F1
#
_entry.id   AF-V6RYC9-F1
#
_cell.length_a   1.000
_cell.length_b   1.000
_cell.length_c   1.000
_cell.angle_alpha   90.00
_cell.angle_beta   90.00
_cell.angle_gamma   90.00
#
_symmetry.space_group_name_H-M   'P 1'
#
loop_
_entity.id
_entity.type
_entity.pdbx_description
1 polymer ?
#
loop_
_entity_poly.entity_id
_entity_poly.type
_entity_poly.pdbx_seq_one_letter_code
_entity_poly.pdbx_strand_id
1 'polypeptide(L)'
;MRDKKLKIVLLLFLITLCFGFTIKSNSEQENIFEFSNGKQKVKFEIASGKEYLKLNQTNKVYLHLENVNIEKLNMSGHGLKMVHEKNTKNKLTLEINTSKEFLEDGKWRMIISEMCCEDSLAWYHKFLIPTK
;
A
#
# COMPACT_ATOMS: atom_id res chain seq x y z
N MET A 1 31.32 -53.19 -5.44
CA MET A 1 30.28 -52.65 -4.53
C MET A 1 30.34 -51.11 -4.38
N ARG A 2 31.50 -50.49 -4.61
CA ARG A 2 31.74 -49.03 -4.50
C ARG A 2 31.07 -48.21 -5.61
N ASP A 3 31.06 -48.71 -6.84
CA ASP A 3 30.49 -47.99 -8.01
C ASP A 3 28.96 -47.90 -8.00
N LYS A 4 28.28 -48.88 -7.39
CA LYS A 4 26.82 -48.86 -7.22
C LYS A 4 26.39 -47.75 -6.24
N LYS A 5 27.17 -47.50 -5.18
CA LYS A 5 26.90 -46.44 -4.21
C LYS A 5 27.11 -45.04 -4.82
N LEU A 6 28.14 -44.87 -5.66
CA LEU A 6 28.42 -43.61 -6.35
C LEU A 6 27.30 -43.23 -7.33
N LYS A 7 26.76 -44.21 -8.08
CA LYS A 7 25.62 -44.00 -8.99
C LYS A 7 24.33 -43.60 -8.27
N ILE A 8 24.08 -44.19 -7.09
CA ILE A 8 22.91 -43.84 -6.26
C ILE A 8 23.01 -42.42 -5.71
N VAL A 9 24.20 -42.01 -5.26
CA VAL A 9 24.45 -40.64 -4.79
C VAL A 9 24.27 -39.62 -5.92
N LEU A 10 24.78 -39.93 -7.12
CA LEU A 10 24.62 -39.05 -8.29
C LEU A 10 23.15 -38.92 -8.70
N LEU A 11 22.38 -40.02 -8.63
CA LEU A 11 20.96 -40.02 -8.97
C LEU A 11 20.13 -39.21 -7.96
N LEU A 12 20.43 -39.33 -6.66
CA LEU A 12 19.78 -38.53 -5.62
C LEU A 12 20.07 -37.04 -5.79
N PHE A 13 21.30 -36.68 -6.16
CA PHE A 13 21.69 -35.29 -6.41
C PHE A 13 20.95 -34.71 -7.64
N LEU A 14 20.76 -35.51 -8.69
CA LEU A 14 20.01 -35.11 -9.89
C LEU A 14 18.53 -34.87 -9.59
N ILE A 15 17.92 -35.71 -8.75
CA ILE A 15 16.51 -35.57 -8.35
C ILE A 15 16.32 -34.29 -7.53
N THR A 16 17.24 -33.95 -6.61
CA THR A 16 17.18 -32.69 -5.86
C THR A 16 17.34 -31.44 -6.75
N LEU A 17 18.05 -31.55 -7.87
CA LEU A 17 18.19 -30.48 -8.87
C LEU A 17 16.92 -30.29 -9.72
N CYS A 18 16.15 -31.36 -9.99
CA CYS A 18 14.89 -31.27 -10.72
C CYS A 18 13.71 -30.77 -9.87
N PHE A 19 13.78 -30.92 -8.54
CA PHE A 19 12.75 -30.44 -7.60
C PHE A 19 13.15 -29.16 -6.83
N GLY A 20 14.34 -28.61 -7.13
CA GLY A 20 14.87 -27.43 -6.47
C GLY A 20 14.27 -26.13 -6.99
N PHE A 21 13.52 -25.45 -6.12
CA PHE A 21 13.25 -24.02 -6.15
C PHE A 21 12.21 -23.50 -7.16
N THR A 22 10.95 -23.91 -6.99
CA THR A 22 9.85 -22.95 -7.14
C THR A 22 9.80 -22.09 -5.89
N ILE A 23 10.55 -20.98 -5.86
CA ILE A 23 10.21 -19.85 -4.99
C ILE A 23 8.89 -19.33 -5.53
N LYS A 24 7.76 -19.77 -4.97
CA LYS A 24 6.54 -18.97 -5.04
C LYS A 24 6.87 -17.71 -4.25
N SER A 25 7.35 -16.67 -4.94
CA SER A 25 7.18 -15.33 -4.40
C SER A 25 5.66 -15.16 -4.34
N ASN A 26 5.09 -15.23 -3.15
CA ASN A 26 3.81 -14.57 -2.90
C ASN A 26 4.09 -13.08 -3.09
N SER A 27 4.15 -12.62 -4.34
CA SER A 27 3.76 -11.26 -4.62
C SER A 27 2.26 -11.25 -4.42
N GLU A 28 1.84 -11.15 -3.15
CA GLU A 28 0.55 -10.55 -2.85
C GLU A 28 0.51 -9.30 -3.70
N GLN A 29 -0.43 -9.26 -4.64
CA GLN A 29 -0.66 -8.10 -5.46
C GLN A 29 -1.13 -7.03 -4.49
N GLU A 30 -0.18 -6.25 -3.96
CA GLU A 30 -0.40 -5.25 -2.94
C GLU A 30 -1.45 -4.30 -3.51
N ASN A 31 -2.65 -4.31 -2.93
CA ASN A 31 -3.70 -3.41 -3.34
C ASN A 31 -3.22 -1.99 -3.01
N ILE A 32 -2.77 -1.25 -4.02
CA ILE A 32 -2.16 0.08 -3.85
C ILE A 32 -3.10 1.11 -3.23
N PHE A 33 -4.38 0.77 -3.09
CA PHE A 33 -5.42 1.60 -2.47
C PHE A 33 -5.78 1.16 -1.06
N GLU A 34 -5.17 0.11 -0.52
CA GLU A 34 -5.48 -0.42 0.81
C GLU A 34 -4.21 -0.69 1.60
N PHE A 35 -4.20 -0.23 2.85
CA PHE A 35 -3.16 -0.51 3.83
C PHE A 35 -3.77 -1.21 5.04
N SER A 36 -3.09 -2.22 5.55
CA SER A 36 -3.48 -2.93 6.77
C SER A 36 -2.30 -3.06 7.73
N ASN A 37 -2.54 -2.79 9.02
CA ASN A 37 -1.60 -3.04 10.11
C ASN A 37 -2.33 -3.74 11.27
N GLY A 38 -2.16 -5.05 11.38
CA GLY A 38 -2.94 -5.86 12.32
C GLY A 38 -4.44 -5.75 12.06
N LYS A 39 -5.20 -5.19 13.00
CA LYS A 39 -6.67 -4.98 12.88
C LYS A 39 -7.03 -3.63 12.27
N GLN A 40 -6.05 -2.78 12.02
CA GLN A 40 -6.26 -1.44 11.50
C GLN A 40 -6.21 -1.46 9.97
N LYS A 41 -7.12 -0.73 9.33
CA LYS A 41 -7.11 -0.58 7.86
C LYS A 41 -7.39 0.84 7.43
N VAL A 42 -6.73 1.23 6.34
CA VAL A 42 -6.95 2.47 5.62
C VAL A 42 -7.21 2.14 4.16
N LYS A 43 -8.35 2.56 3.63
CA LYS A 43 -8.70 2.40 2.21
C LYS A 43 -8.84 3.75 1.54
N PHE A 44 -8.13 3.92 0.44
CA PHE A 44 -8.17 5.09 -0.44
C PHE A 44 -9.17 4.84 -1.58
N GLU A 45 -10.18 5.69 -1.69
CA GLU A 45 -11.18 5.60 -2.76
C GLU A 45 -11.33 6.95 -3.47
N ILE A 46 -11.25 6.94 -4.80
CA ILE A 46 -11.53 8.13 -5.60
C ILE A 46 -13.02 8.19 -5.85
N ALA A 47 -13.68 9.30 -5.51
CA ALA A 47 -15.14 9.45 -5.59
C ALA A 47 -15.71 9.20 -7.00
N SER A 48 -14.88 9.33 -8.03
CA SER A 48 -15.26 9.02 -9.42
C SER A 48 -15.32 7.53 -9.75
N GLY A 49 -14.92 6.65 -8.83
CA GLY A 49 -14.79 5.20 -9.04
C GLY A 49 -13.59 4.79 -9.89
N LYS A 50 -12.75 5.75 -10.30
CA LYS A 50 -11.55 5.50 -11.10
C LYS A 50 -10.38 5.07 -10.23
N GLU A 51 -9.44 4.33 -10.82
CA GLU A 51 -8.19 3.89 -10.19
C GLU A 51 -7.01 4.83 -10.48
N TYR A 52 -7.29 6.11 -10.73
CA TYR A 52 -6.27 7.13 -10.96
C TYR A 52 -6.81 8.52 -10.63
N LEU A 53 -5.93 9.39 -10.15
CA LEU A 53 -6.21 10.81 -9.97
C LEU A 53 -6.03 11.52 -11.31
N LYS A 54 -6.95 12.41 -11.66
CA LYS A 54 -6.81 13.20 -12.88
C LYS A 54 -5.89 14.38 -12.65
N LEU A 55 -4.98 14.64 -13.57
CA LEU A 55 -4.07 15.77 -13.52
C LEU A 55 -4.77 17.13 -13.66
N ASN A 56 -4.17 18.14 -13.03
CA ASN A 56 -4.52 19.55 -13.10
C ASN A 56 -6.00 19.86 -12.77
N GLN A 57 -6.61 19.05 -11.92
CA GLN A 57 -7.95 19.28 -11.41
C GLN A 57 -8.11 18.72 -10.00
N THR A 58 -9.15 19.17 -9.31
CA THR A 58 -9.49 18.68 -7.98
C THR A 58 -10.12 17.29 -8.08
N ASN A 59 -9.52 16.33 -7.39
CA ASN A 59 -10.05 14.99 -7.21
C ASN A 59 -10.66 14.90 -5.81
N LYS A 60 -11.93 14.48 -5.72
CA LYS A 60 -12.55 14.14 -4.43
C LYS A 60 -12.21 12.69 -4.07
N VAL A 61 -11.73 12.48 -2.85
CA VAL A 61 -11.24 11.20 -2.35
C VAL A 61 -11.84 10.93 -0.97
N TYR A 62 -12.05 9.66 -0.68
CA TYR A 62 -12.45 9.15 0.63
C TYR A 62 -11.35 8.26 1.19
N LEU A 63 -10.98 8.50 2.45
CA LEU A 63 -10.25 7.53 3.24
C LEU A 63 -11.22 6.83 4.18
N HIS A 64 -11.40 5.53 4.01
CA HIS A 64 -12.16 4.71 4.95
C HIS A 64 -11.22 4.12 5.98
N LEU A 65 -11.60 4.23 7.25
CA LEU A 65 -10.77 3.91 8.39
C LEU A 65 -11.43 2.82 9.23
N GLU A 66 -10.75 1.70 9.42
CA GLU A 66 -11.21 0.59 10.26
C GLU A 66 -10.26 0.46 11.46
N ASN A 67 -10.79 0.61 12.69
CA ASN A 67 -10.03 0.52 13.95
C ASN A 67 -8.84 1.50 14.06
N VAL A 68 -8.85 2.60 13.32
CA VAL A 68 -7.83 3.65 13.37
C VAL A 68 -8.31 4.83 14.21
N ASN A 69 -7.47 5.37 15.08
CA ASN A 69 -7.79 6.57 15.85
C ASN A 69 -7.50 7.83 15.02
N ILE A 70 -8.56 8.48 14.54
CA ILE A 70 -8.48 9.68 13.70
C ILE A 70 -7.73 10.83 14.38
N GLU A 71 -7.86 10.98 15.70
CA GLU A 71 -7.20 12.06 16.45
C GLU A 71 -5.68 11.90 16.49
N LYS A 72 -5.18 10.69 16.23
CA LYS A 72 -3.75 10.37 16.20
C LYS A 72 -3.21 10.23 14.78
N LEU A 73 -4.05 10.44 13.77
CA LEU A 73 -3.66 10.37 12.37
C LEU A 73 -3.01 11.65 11.89
N ASN A 74 -1.85 11.48 11.25
CA ASN A 74 -1.20 12.51 10.46
C ASN A 74 -1.22 12.11 8.99
N MET A 75 -1.48 13.08 8.12
CA MET A 75 -1.51 12.89 6.67
C MET A 75 -0.79 14.02 5.97
N SER A 76 -0.01 13.68 4.94
CA SER A 76 0.66 14.65 4.09
C SER A 76 0.67 14.20 2.63
N GLY A 77 0.52 15.16 1.73
CA GLY A 77 0.53 14.94 0.29
C GLY A 77 0.42 16.28 -0.41
N HIS A 78 1.07 16.44 -1.56
CA HIS A 78 1.05 17.73 -2.24
C HIS A 78 -0.35 18.05 -2.76
N GLY A 79 -0.85 19.26 -2.51
CA GLY A 79 -2.20 19.67 -2.93
C GLY A 79 -3.33 18.92 -2.21
N LEU A 80 -3.04 18.23 -1.11
CA LEU A 80 -4.00 17.59 -0.24
C LEU A 80 -4.70 18.62 0.64
N LYS A 81 -6.03 18.56 0.70
CA LYS A 81 -6.86 19.35 1.59
C LYS A 81 -7.91 18.47 2.23
N MET A 82 -8.03 18.53 3.56
CA MET A 82 -9.11 17.86 4.28
C MET A 82 -10.39 18.69 4.19
N VAL A 83 -11.50 18.03 3.88
CA VAL A 83 -12.83 18.64 3.84
C VAL A 83 -13.64 18.11 5.01
N HIS A 84 -14.03 19.01 5.91
CA HIS A 84 -14.91 18.65 7.03
C HIS A 84 -16.34 18.43 6.52
N GLU A 85 -16.76 17.18 6.45
CA GLU A 85 -18.15 16.79 6.23
C GLU A 85 -18.78 16.33 7.55
N LYS A 86 -19.98 16.84 7.88
CA LYS A 86 -20.70 16.43 9.10
C LYS A 86 -21.07 14.93 9.00
N ASN A 87 -20.96 14.20 10.13
CA ASN A 87 -21.45 12.82 10.33
C ASN A 87 -20.72 11.68 9.57
N THR A 88 -19.39 11.67 9.53
CA THR A 88 -18.62 10.54 8.96
C THR A 88 -17.68 9.91 9.97
N LYS A 89 -18.21 9.02 10.83
CA LYS A 89 -17.49 8.44 11.98
C LYS A 89 -16.17 7.72 11.61
N ASN A 90 -16.10 7.13 10.42
CA ASN A 90 -14.99 6.29 9.95
C ASN A 90 -14.52 6.64 8.53
N LYS A 91 -14.81 7.86 8.06
CA LYS A 91 -14.49 8.27 6.69
C LYS A 91 -13.98 9.71 6.69
N LEU A 92 -12.82 9.93 6.10
CA LEU A 92 -12.29 11.28 5.87
C LEU A 92 -12.52 11.65 4.40
N THR A 93 -13.08 12.83 4.17
CA THR A 93 -13.23 13.38 2.82
C THR A 93 -12.06 14.32 2.53
N LEU A 94 -11.41 14.09 1.40
CA LEU A 94 -10.22 14.80 0.95
C LEU A 94 -10.44 15.39 -0.44
N GLU A 95 -9.83 16.54 -0.69
CA GLU A 95 -9.63 17.11 -2.01
C GLU A 95 -8.15 17.06 -2.36
N ILE A 96 -7.82 16.56 -3.55
CA ILE A 96 -6.44 16.44 -4.02
C ILE A 96 -6.32 17.16 -5.36
N ASN A 97 -5.51 18.21 -5.40
CA ASN A 97 -5.10 18.84 -6.65
C ASN A 97 -3.70 18.33 -7.05
N THR A 98 -3.66 17.50 -8.10
CA THR A 98 -2.42 16.89 -8.59
C THR A 98 -1.82 17.72 -9.72
N SER A 99 -0.58 18.17 -9.55
CA SER A 99 0.26 18.79 -10.59
C SER A 99 1.42 17.86 -10.96
N LYS A 100 1.86 17.90 -12.22
CA LYS A 100 2.92 17.02 -12.76
C LYS A 100 4.25 17.17 -12.03
N GLU A 101 4.55 18.36 -11.51
CA GLU A 101 5.81 18.67 -10.83
C GLU A 101 5.98 17.98 -9.48
N PHE A 102 4.90 17.41 -8.92
CA PHE A 102 4.90 16.74 -7.61
C PHE A 102 4.63 15.23 -7.68
N LEU A 103 4.83 14.63 -8.86
CA LEU A 103 4.64 13.19 -9.06
C LEU A 103 5.96 12.42 -8.88
N GLU A 104 5.86 11.24 -8.28
CA GLU A 104 6.90 10.21 -8.27
C GLU A 104 6.55 9.18 -9.34
N ASP A 105 7.29 9.14 -10.45
CA ASP A 105 7.08 8.18 -11.55
C ASP A 105 5.62 8.12 -12.05
N GLY A 106 5.00 9.28 -12.24
CA GLY A 106 3.61 9.40 -12.69
C GLY A 106 2.56 9.08 -11.62
N LYS A 107 2.97 8.91 -10.36
CA LYS A 107 2.09 8.64 -9.22
C LYS A 107 2.12 9.80 -8.24
N TRP A 108 0.95 10.13 -7.69
CA TRP A 108 0.84 11.08 -6.60
C TRP A 108 1.06 10.36 -5.26
N ARG A 109 1.83 10.98 -4.37
CA ARG A 109 2.24 10.39 -3.10
C ARG A 109 1.44 10.97 -1.93
N MET A 110 0.87 10.10 -1.11
CA MET A 110 0.41 10.42 0.24
C MET A 110 1.16 9.62 1.27
N ILE A 111 1.53 10.28 2.36
CA ILE A 111 2.00 9.62 3.57
C ILE A 111 0.90 9.74 4.59
N ILE A 112 0.54 8.61 5.20
CA ILE A 112 -0.35 8.54 6.37
C ILE A 112 0.37 7.82 7.50
N SER A 113 0.18 8.29 8.72
CA SER A 113 0.76 7.67 9.91
C SER A 113 -0.13 7.85 11.12
N GLU A 114 -0.05 6.92 12.07
CA GLU A 114 -0.68 7.05 13.38
C GLU A 114 0.41 7.17 14.46
N MET A 115 0.24 8.11 15.38
CA MET A 115 1.11 8.26 16.55
C MET A 115 0.62 7.36 17.69
N CYS A 116 1.49 6.73 18.47
CA CYS A 116 1.07 5.96 19.65
C CYS A 116 1.12 6.80 20.94
N CYS A 117 2.21 7.54 21.16
CA CYS A 117 2.49 8.42 22.31
C CYS A 117 3.28 9.66 21.85
N GLU A 118 3.61 10.56 22.79
CA GLU A 118 3.96 11.98 22.58
C GLU A 118 4.85 12.29 21.37
N ASP A 119 5.75 11.41 20.94
CA ASP A 119 6.49 11.59 19.68
C ASP A 119 6.85 10.27 18.97
N SER A 120 6.12 9.18 19.23
CA SER A 120 6.41 7.87 18.61
C SER A 120 5.37 7.48 17.57
N LEU A 121 5.86 7.08 16.40
CA LEU A 121 5.06 6.51 15.32
C LEU A 121 4.64 5.08 15.68
N ALA A 122 3.34 4.82 15.68
CA ALA A 122 2.80 3.46 15.75
C ALA A 122 3.02 2.74 14.41
N TRP A 123 2.72 3.44 13.32
CA TRP A 123 2.94 2.99 11.95
C TRP A 123 2.90 4.16 10.98
N TYR A 124 3.45 3.94 9.79
CA TYR A 124 3.28 4.83 8.64
C TYR A 124 3.10 4.00 7.37
N HIS A 125 2.46 4.58 6.37
CA HIS A 125 2.29 3.99 5.06
C HIS A 125 2.37 5.06 3.97
N LYS A 126 2.88 4.67 2.80
CA LYS A 126 2.96 5.52 1.62
C LYS A 126 2.02 4.98 0.54
N PHE A 127 0.97 5.73 0.25
CA PHE A 127 0.14 5.49 -0.94
C PHE A 127 0.80 6.14 -2.16
N LEU A 128 0.92 5.36 -3.24
CA LEU A 128 1.40 5.81 -4.54
C LEU A 128 0.28 5.65 -5.57
N ILE A 129 -0.53 6.69 -5.73
CA ILE A 129 -1.75 6.66 -6.51
C ILE A 129 -1.45 7.05 -7.97
N PRO A 130 -1.81 6.22 -8.97
CA PRO A 130 -1.58 6.55 -10.38
C PRO A 130 -2.25 7.86 -10.79
N THR A 131 -1.66 8.57 -11.75
CA THR A 131 -2.26 9.78 -12.34
C THR A 131 -2.40 9.68 -13.86
N LYS A 132 -3.41 10.37 -14.42
CA LYS A 132 -3.61 10.50 -15.88
C LYS A 132 -4.15 11.88 -16.25
#